data_AF-A0A1E5JSR5-F1
#
_entry.id   AF-A0A1E5JSR5-F1
#
_cell.length_a   1.000
_cell.length_b   1.000
_cell.length_c   1.000
_cell.angle_alpha   90.00
_cell.angle_beta   90.00
_cell.angle_gamma   90.00
#
_symmetry.space_group_name_H-M   'P 1'
#
loop_
_entity.id
_entity.type
_entity.pdbx_description
1 polymer ?
#
loop_
_entity_poly.entity_id
_entity_poly.type
_entity_poly.pdbx_seq_one_letter_code
_entity_poly.pdbx_strand_id
1 'polypeptide(L)'
;MIPLIRHLHETFPELSLVAQADNPLNWTFTESIKKLGPDFYRKIIPMHLVMNLEYSLLGQQLRAKFLSPKPIDRDELREQLIAALMMAELLEHIYRYHMDIPREVVRLRAQQNLYRELLAELISNFPKRLPGKAPENFSVTQELRNTIMDINLWRLLIVRSKRALDLLALVHTESQVYLRFVKIMDTVMDPFLIHLAWFFWLPRLVVNLFSLFKHTVPGWWMDEREISLGWAVRFSAQIKRRYFEFGNDIVWVGSGLINTFYLTGALAPFAFYVSLAVFAFDVIWAMTRAYIELSRMYELRTQYSEMLDKPHTLKEERQIKEHLKAIDKQIALEKFRLGSHVATTVFIFLGMCMALPVFAVNPILPLIGALILVTVCIVNFALTEEVANRRPRDTLDRSSALSRLGLFSAKAPPTVDLDVIPEDDEEEMECDNSICCI
;
A
#
# COMPACT_ATOMS: atom_id res chain seq x y z
N MET A 1 11.72 22.45 13.62
CA MET A 1 10.97 21.22 13.98
C MET A 1 10.65 20.48 12.69
N ILE A 2 10.74 19.15 12.65
CA ILE A 2 10.42 18.39 11.44
C ILE A 2 8.93 18.47 11.14
N PRO A 3 8.52 18.60 9.86
CA PRO A 3 7.10 18.70 9.46
C PRO A 3 6.21 17.62 10.05
N LEU A 4 6.69 16.36 10.07
CA LEU A 4 5.97 15.23 10.65
C LEU A 4 5.69 15.38 12.15
N ILE A 5 6.68 15.85 12.92
CA ILE A 5 6.52 16.03 14.37
C ILE A 5 5.54 17.17 14.65
N ARG A 6 5.59 18.24 13.85
CA ARG A 6 4.62 19.33 13.91
C ARG A 6 3.20 18.81 13.62
N HIS A 7 3.02 18.09 12.53
CA HIS A 7 1.71 17.53 12.16
C HIS A 7 1.14 16.62 13.26
N LEU A 8 1.95 15.72 13.81
CA LEU A 8 1.53 14.84 14.90
C LEU A 8 1.22 15.61 16.18
N HIS A 9 1.97 16.67 16.48
CA HIS A 9 1.72 17.50 17.66
C HIS A 9 0.44 18.33 17.52
N GLU A 10 0.18 18.90 16.34
CA GLU A 10 -1.05 19.64 16.03
C GLU A 10 -2.28 18.71 16.05
N THR A 11 -2.13 17.46 15.60
CA THR A 11 -3.21 16.47 15.56
C THR A 11 -3.44 15.80 16.92
N PHE A 12 -2.37 15.54 17.67
CA PHE A 12 -2.35 14.78 18.93
C PHE A 12 -1.47 15.47 19.97
N PRO A 13 -1.94 16.58 20.57
CA PRO A 13 -1.16 17.32 21.56
C PRO A 13 -0.87 16.49 22.82
N GLU A 14 -1.61 15.40 23.07
CA GLU A 14 -1.37 14.48 24.18
C GLU A 14 -0.05 13.70 24.03
N LEU A 15 0.49 13.58 22.80
CA LEU A 15 1.84 13.07 22.59
C LEU A 15 2.83 14.18 22.97
N SER A 16 3.54 14.03 24.09
CA SER A 16 4.61 14.94 24.52
C SER A 16 5.86 14.86 23.63
N LEU A 17 5.69 15.06 22.31
CA LEU A 17 6.70 14.81 21.29
C LEU A 17 7.88 15.77 21.40
N VAL A 18 7.60 17.03 21.73
CA VAL A 18 8.58 18.13 21.77
C VAL A 18 9.59 17.90 22.90
N ALA A 19 9.12 17.63 24.11
CA ALA A 19 9.99 17.44 25.29
C ALA A 19 10.95 16.25 25.15
N GLN A 20 10.63 15.25 24.32
CA GLN A 20 11.48 14.09 24.11
C GLN A 20 12.41 14.22 22.90
N ALA A 21 12.02 14.99 21.88
CA ALA A 21 12.91 15.37 20.80
C ALA A 21 14.07 16.26 21.32
N ASP A 22 13.80 17.08 22.34
CA ASP A 22 14.77 18.00 22.93
C ASP A 22 15.76 17.32 23.90
N ASN A 23 15.41 16.18 24.50
CA ASN A 23 16.29 15.42 25.42
C ASN A 23 16.42 13.93 25.04
N PRO A 24 17.16 13.60 23.96
CA PRO A 24 17.29 12.24 23.46
C PRO A 24 18.12 11.31 24.36
N LEU A 25 18.86 11.83 25.34
CA LEU A 25 19.69 11.05 26.27
C LEU A 25 18.85 10.27 27.29
N ASN A 26 17.69 10.80 27.68
CA ASN A 26 16.72 10.15 28.57
C ASN A 26 15.51 9.64 27.77
N TRP A 27 15.75 8.74 26.81
CA TRP A 27 14.70 8.21 25.94
C TRP A 27 13.59 7.49 26.74
N THR A 28 12.44 8.17 26.89
CA THR A 28 11.29 7.69 27.68
C THR A 28 10.02 7.54 26.85
N PHE A 29 10.10 7.64 25.51
CA PHE A 29 8.93 7.61 24.61
C PHE A 29 8.09 6.35 24.77
N THR A 30 8.74 5.19 24.83
CA THR A 30 8.08 3.91 25.02
C THR A 30 7.30 3.84 26.35
N GLU A 31 7.75 4.57 27.39
CA GLU A 31 7.05 4.63 28.68
C GLU A 31 5.92 5.66 28.66
N SER A 32 6.12 6.80 27.99
CA SER A 32 5.07 7.81 27.86
C SER A 32 3.87 7.28 27.09
N ILE A 33 4.09 6.55 25.98
CA ILE A 33 2.98 5.95 25.23
C ILE A 33 2.21 4.93 26.08
N LYS A 34 2.88 4.12 26.90
CA LYS A 34 2.21 3.15 27.79
C LYS A 34 1.32 3.81 28.85
N LYS A 35 1.60 5.06 29.21
CA LYS A 35 0.81 5.83 30.18
C LYS A 35 -0.42 6.49 29.55
N LEU A 36 -0.53 6.52 28.22
CA LEU A 36 -1.68 7.08 27.53
C LEU A 36 -2.91 6.19 27.74
N GLY A 37 -4.04 6.83 28.02
CA GLY A 37 -5.30 6.15 28.29
C GLY A 37 -6.03 5.65 27.04
N PRO A 38 -7.10 4.85 27.20
CA PRO A 38 -7.89 4.32 26.08
C PRO A 38 -8.52 5.41 25.22
N ASP A 39 -8.85 6.58 25.77
CA ASP A 39 -9.45 7.68 25.02
C ASP A 39 -8.52 8.25 23.95
N PHE A 40 -7.22 8.30 24.22
CA PHE A 40 -6.21 8.64 23.22
C PHE A 40 -6.21 7.59 22.09
N TYR A 41 -6.17 6.30 22.45
CA TYR A 41 -6.10 5.22 21.48
C TYR A 41 -7.36 5.10 20.61
N ARG A 42 -8.53 5.43 21.15
CA ARG A 42 -9.79 5.52 20.38
C ARG A 42 -9.72 6.55 19.25
N LYS A 43 -8.99 7.65 19.44
CA LYS A 43 -8.79 8.69 18.41
C LYS A 43 -7.75 8.27 17.37
N ILE A 44 -6.61 7.71 17.81
CA ILE A 44 -5.46 7.48 16.94
C ILE A 44 -5.57 6.22 16.07
N ILE A 45 -6.20 5.15 16.57
CA ILE A 45 -6.33 3.88 15.85
C ILE A 45 -7.05 4.04 14.50
N PRO A 46 -8.16 4.81 14.39
CA PRO A 46 -8.79 5.11 13.11
C PRO A 46 -7.86 5.73 12.05
N MET A 47 -6.75 6.36 12.47
CA MET A 47 -5.77 7.04 11.61
C MET A 47 -4.51 6.20 11.32
N HIS A 48 -4.43 4.95 11.79
CA HIS A 48 -3.22 4.11 11.63
C HIS A 48 -2.72 3.97 10.19
N LEU A 49 -3.63 3.97 9.20
CA LEU A 49 -3.25 3.90 7.78
C LEU A 49 -2.55 5.17 7.30
N VAL A 50 -3.00 6.34 7.77
CA VAL A 50 -2.38 7.64 7.45
C VAL A 50 -1.02 7.74 8.13
N MET A 51 -0.94 7.40 9.42
CA MET A 51 0.34 7.41 10.14
C MET A 51 1.36 6.44 9.55
N ASN A 52 0.93 5.24 9.14
CA ASN A 52 1.82 4.28 8.49
C ASN A 52 2.30 4.79 7.12
N LEU A 53 1.47 5.53 6.40
CA LEU A 53 1.86 6.19 5.15
C LEU A 53 2.92 7.28 5.41
N GLU A 54 2.68 8.17 6.37
CA GLU A 54 3.63 9.22 6.76
C GLU A 54 4.96 8.63 7.22
N TYR A 55 4.92 7.56 8.02
CA TYR A 55 6.10 6.82 8.43
C TYR A 55 6.87 6.24 7.23
N SER A 56 6.17 5.61 6.28
CA SER A 56 6.80 5.11 5.05
C SER A 56 7.40 6.24 4.21
N LEU A 57 6.76 7.40 4.12
CA LEU A 57 7.31 8.58 3.43
C LEU A 57 8.60 9.07 4.09
N LEU A 58 8.63 9.16 5.43
CA LEU A 58 9.84 9.51 6.17
C LEU A 58 10.96 8.48 5.93
N GLY A 59 10.64 7.18 5.93
CA GLY A 59 11.59 6.11 5.61
C GLY A 59 12.19 6.25 4.21
N GLN A 60 11.37 6.60 3.21
CA GLN A 60 11.82 6.87 1.84
C GLN A 60 12.74 8.09 1.78
N GLN A 61 12.43 9.17 2.50
CA GLN A 61 13.27 10.38 2.57
C GLN A 61 14.62 10.07 3.19
N LEU A 62 14.65 9.39 4.34
CA LEU A 62 15.88 8.93 4.99
C LEU A 62 16.71 8.09 4.02
N ARG A 63 16.09 7.13 3.33
CA ARG A 63 16.78 6.29 2.35
C ARG A 63 17.36 7.10 1.21
N ALA A 64 16.61 8.04 0.66
CA ALA A 64 17.09 8.91 -0.41
C ALA A 64 18.30 9.73 0.06
N LYS A 65 18.33 10.21 1.31
CA LYS A 65 19.49 10.90 1.88
C LYS A 65 20.71 10.00 1.98
N PHE A 66 20.57 8.77 2.49
CA PHE A 66 21.68 7.82 2.56
C PHE A 66 22.20 7.39 1.19
N LEU A 67 21.36 7.31 0.16
CA LEU A 67 21.79 6.98 -1.20
C LEU A 67 22.32 8.18 -2.00
N SER A 68 21.98 9.41 -1.60
CA SER A 68 22.39 10.63 -2.31
C SER A 68 23.89 10.89 -2.19
N PRO A 69 24.59 11.29 -3.26
CA PRO A 69 26.01 11.64 -3.20
C PRO A 69 26.28 12.94 -2.40
N LYS A 70 25.23 13.72 -2.08
CA LYS A 70 25.37 14.96 -1.33
C LYS A 70 25.83 14.72 0.12
N PRO A 71 26.57 15.66 0.73
CA PRO A 71 26.94 15.57 2.14
C PRO A 71 25.66 15.56 3.00
N ILE A 72 25.69 14.76 4.07
CA ILE A 72 24.57 14.61 4.99
C ILE A 72 24.69 15.67 6.08
N ASP A 73 23.68 16.52 6.22
CA ASP A 73 23.50 17.35 7.41
C ASP A 73 23.19 16.43 8.60
N ARG A 74 24.12 16.37 9.56
CA ARG A 74 24.05 15.48 10.72
C ARG A 74 22.93 15.87 11.69
N ASP A 75 22.67 17.16 11.86
CA ASP A 75 21.63 17.63 12.77
C ASP A 75 20.25 17.35 12.19
N GLU A 76 20.09 17.60 10.89
CA GLU A 76 18.85 17.25 10.19
C GLU A 76 18.61 15.73 10.18
N LEU A 77 19.64 14.93 9.92
CA LEU A 77 19.53 13.48 9.97
C LEU A 77 19.16 12.99 11.38
N ARG A 78 19.76 13.58 12.42
CA ARG A 78 19.46 13.26 13.82
C ARG A 78 17.98 13.50 14.11
N GLU A 79 17.45 14.67 13.78
CA GLU A 79 16.04 14.98 13.97
C GLU A 79 15.14 13.96 13.22
N GLN A 80 15.48 13.62 11.97
CA GLN A 80 14.67 12.70 11.15
C GLN A 80 14.68 11.27 11.68
N LEU A 81 15.82 10.80 12.19
CA LEU A 81 15.93 9.50 12.84
C LEU A 81 15.16 9.44 14.15
N ILE A 82 15.17 10.53 14.95
CA ILE A 82 14.33 10.64 16.15
C ILE A 82 12.86 10.55 15.78
N ALA A 83 12.40 11.33 14.79
CA ALA A 83 11.01 11.31 14.34
C ALA A 83 10.58 9.92 13.82
N ALA A 84 11.46 9.25 13.06
CA ALA A 84 11.22 7.90 12.57
C ALA A 84 11.12 6.88 13.72
N LEU A 85 12.00 6.99 14.73
CA LEU A 85 11.98 6.12 15.90
C LEU A 85 10.69 6.30 16.72
N MET A 86 10.24 7.54 16.95
CA MET A 86 8.99 7.83 17.66
C MET A 86 7.79 7.23 16.92
N MET A 87 7.69 7.45 15.60
CA MET A 87 6.62 6.86 14.80
C MET A 87 6.64 5.33 14.81
N ALA A 88 7.83 4.74 14.72
CA ALA A 88 7.96 3.29 14.75
C ALA A 88 7.55 2.69 16.10
N GLU A 89 7.84 3.35 17.22
CA GLU A 89 7.41 2.92 18.56
C GLU A 89 5.90 3.08 18.78
N LEU A 90 5.33 4.19 18.32
CA LEU A 90 3.89 4.45 18.39
C LEU A 90 3.09 3.43 17.57
N LEU A 91 3.50 3.21 16.31
CA LEU A 91 2.88 2.23 15.43
C LEU A 91 3.07 0.80 15.96
N GLU A 92 4.23 0.47 16.52
CA GLU A 92 4.43 -0.86 17.12
C GLU A 92 3.47 -1.06 18.30
N HIS A 93 3.33 -0.06 19.16
CA HIS A 93 2.41 -0.14 20.30
C HIS A 93 0.97 -0.38 19.86
N ILE A 94 0.51 0.38 18.86
CA ILE A 94 -0.83 0.24 18.27
C ILE A 94 -1.01 -1.16 17.67
N TYR A 95 -0.07 -1.60 16.84
CA TYR A 95 -0.18 -2.88 16.15
C TYR A 95 -0.03 -4.07 17.08
N ARG A 96 0.74 -3.95 18.17
CA ARG A 96 0.94 -5.03 19.13
C ARG A 96 -0.24 -5.19 20.08
N TYR A 97 -0.72 -4.10 20.67
CA TYR A 97 -1.64 -4.17 21.82
C TYR A 97 -3.09 -3.84 21.49
N HIS A 98 -3.35 -3.22 20.34
CA HIS A 98 -4.69 -2.77 19.98
C HIS A 98 -5.24 -3.38 18.68
N MET A 99 -4.37 -3.90 17.82
CA MET A 99 -4.78 -4.44 16.51
C MET A 99 -4.31 -5.88 16.24
N ASP A 100 -3.41 -6.41 17.08
CA ASP A 100 -2.81 -7.76 16.98
C ASP A 100 -2.27 -8.08 15.57
N ILE A 101 -1.29 -7.29 15.11
CA ILE A 101 -0.69 -7.43 13.77
C ILE A 101 0.80 -7.77 13.89
N PRO A 102 1.16 -9.06 14.09
CA PRO A 102 2.52 -9.46 14.41
C PRO A 102 3.54 -9.08 13.32
N ARG A 103 3.17 -9.18 12.03
CA ARG A 103 4.07 -8.83 10.92
C ARG A 103 4.55 -7.37 10.97
N GLU A 104 3.65 -6.45 11.32
CA GLU A 104 3.99 -5.02 11.39
C GLU A 104 4.87 -4.75 12.59
N VAL A 105 4.60 -5.43 13.71
CA VAL A 105 5.44 -5.37 14.91
C VAL A 105 6.87 -5.83 14.60
N VAL A 106 7.06 -6.92 13.86
CA VAL A 106 8.41 -7.38 13.49
C VAL A 106 9.10 -6.41 12.52
N ARG A 107 8.39 -5.93 11.48
CA ARG A 107 8.91 -4.92 10.55
C ARG A 107 9.38 -3.67 11.30
N LEU A 108 8.54 -3.13 12.18
CA LEU A 108 8.81 -1.91 12.93
C LEU A 108 9.95 -2.10 13.92
N ARG A 109 10.02 -3.24 14.63
CA ARG A 109 11.17 -3.52 15.53
C ARG A 109 12.50 -3.60 14.80
N ALA A 110 12.52 -4.22 13.62
CA ALA A 110 13.73 -4.27 12.81
C ALA A 110 14.20 -2.86 12.44
N GLN A 111 13.27 -1.98 12.05
CA GLN A 111 13.56 -0.58 11.75
C GLN A 111 13.95 0.23 12.98
N GLN A 112 13.28 0.05 14.13
CA GLN A 112 13.65 0.70 15.39
C GLN A 112 15.07 0.35 15.81
N ASN A 113 15.46 -0.94 15.75
CA ASN A 113 16.83 -1.34 16.06
C ASN A 113 17.84 -0.68 15.13
N LEU A 114 17.52 -0.59 13.83
CA LEU A 114 18.38 0.11 12.87
C LEU A 114 18.48 1.60 13.19
N TYR A 115 17.38 2.29 13.48
CA TYR A 115 17.41 3.72 13.84
C TYR A 115 18.17 3.98 15.14
N ARG A 116 18.04 3.09 16.14
CA ARG A 116 18.81 3.16 17.39
C ARG A 116 20.31 2.96 17.15
N GLU A 117 20.68 2.03 16.28
CA GLU A 117 22.08 1.86 15.86
C GLU A 117 22.62 3.13 15.17
N LEU A 118 21.88 3.70 14.22
CA LEU A 118 22.29 4.93 13.53
C LEU A 118 22.34 6.15 14.45
N LEU A 119 21.40 6.27 15.40
CA LEU A 119 21.40 7.34 16.40
C LEU A 119 22.56 7.21 17.39
N ALA A 120 22.99 5.99 17.73
CA ALA A 120 24.13 5.78 18.61
C ALA A 120 25.48 6.17 17.98
N GLU A 121 25.56 6.27 16.65
CA GLU A 121 26.71 6.85 15.95
C GLU A 121 26.69 8.39 15.96
N LEU A 122 25.51 9.00 16.11
CA LEU A 122 25.33 10.46 16.12
C LEU A 122 25.31 11.05 17.55
N ILE A 123 24.80 10.30 18.52
CA ILE A 123 24.61 10.71 19.91
C ILE A 123 25.35 9.73 20.80
N SER A 124 26.35 10.22 21.54
CA SER A 124 27.07 9.41 22.51
C SER A 124 26.11 8.86 23.57
N ASN A 125 26.29 7.59 23.93
CA ASN A 125 25.49 6.86 24.93
C ASN A 125 24.00 6.66 24.61
N PHE A 126 23.57 6.78 23.34
CA PHE A 126 22.19 6.44 22.98
C PHE A 126 21.91 4.93 23.16
N PRO A 127 20.72 4.53 23.65
CA PRO A 127 20.39 3.12 23.87
C PRO A 127 20.37 2.31 22.56
N LYS A 128 21.33 1.40 22.39
CA LYS A 128 21.60 0.69 21.12
C LYS A 128 20.59 -0.40 20.74
N ARG A 129 19.87 -1.00 21.69
CA ARG A 129 18.96 -2.14 21.40
C ARG A 129 17.70 -2.11 22.25
N LEU A 130 16.59 -2.51 21.65
CA LEU A 130 15.35 -2.76 22.41
C LEU A 130 15.51 -3.99 23.32
N PRO A 131 15.03 -3.91 24.57
CA PRO A 131 14.84 -5.09 25.41
C PRO A 131 13.62 -5.90 24.93
N GLY A 132 13.83 -7.16 24.54
CA GLY A 132 12.77 -8.14 24.26
C GLY A 132 12.89 -8.85 22.91
N LYS A 133 12.52 -10.14 22.87
CA LYS A 133 12.47 -10.92 21.62
C LYS A 133 11.32 -10.44 20.73
N ALA A 134 11.59 -10.31 19.42
CA ALA A 134 10.53 -10.14 18.41
C ALA A 134 9.51 -11.28 18.51
N PRO A 135 8.20 -11.02 18.37
CA PRO A 135 7.23 -12.10 18.25
C PRO A 135 7.58 -12.99 17.05
N GLU A 136 7.26 -14.28 17.14
CA GLU A 136 7.51 -15.20 16.04
C GLU A 136 6.73 -14.77 14.80
N ASN A 137 7.40 -14.80 13.64
CA ASN A 137 6.89 -14.29 12.36
C ASN A 137 5.83 -15.19 11.70
N PHE A 138 5.40 -16.26 12.35
CA PHE A 138 4.57 -17.27 11.69
C PHE A 138 3.10 -16.85 11.69
N SER A 139 2.61 -16.43 10.52
CA SER A 139 1.19 -16.18 10.25
C SER A 139 0.76 -17.04 9.08
N VAL A 140 0.18 -18.20 9.38
CA VAL A 140 -0.41 -19.13 8.39
C VAL A 140 -1.35 -18.40 7.43
N THR A 141 -2.16 -17.49 7.97
CA THR A 141 -3.07 -16.61 7.24
C THR A 141 -2.37 -15.81 6.14
N GLN A 142 -1.17 -15.29 6.43
CA GLN A 142 -0.43 -14.47 5.48
C GLN A 142 0.23 -15.31 4.39
N GLU A 143 0.79 -16.46 4.76
CA GLU A 143 1.38 -17.39 3.80
C GLU A 143 0.32 -17.88 2.82
N LEU A 144 -0.82 -18.34 3.33
CA LEU A 144 -1.97 -18.75 2.53
C LEU A 144 -2.40 -17.62 1.57
N ARG A 145 -2.50 -16.38 2.06
CA ARG A 145 -2.88 -15.23 1.24
C ARG A 145 -1.89 -14.97 0.10
N ASN A 146 -0.58 -15.02 0.38
CA ASN A 146 0.44 -14.79 -0.64
C ASN A 146 0.41 -15.90 -1.70
N THR A 147 0.34 -17.16 -1.27
CA THR A 147 0.22 -18.31 -2.18
C THR A 147 -1.04 -18.23 -3.04
N ILE A 148 -2.18 -17.84 -2.46
CA ILE A 148 -3.43 -17.62 -3.18
C ILE A 148 -3.26 -16.52 -4.23
N MET A 149 -2.59 -15.41 -3.92
CA MET A 149 -2.38 -14.32 -4.87
C MET A 149 -1.55 -14.76 -6.08
N ASP A 150 -0.47 -15.49 -5.86
CA ASP A 150 0.43 -15.94 -6.94
C ASP A 150 -0.24 -16.98 -7.84
N ILE A 151 -0.92 -17.96 -7.25
CA ILE A 151 -1.61 -19.02 -8.00
C ILE A 151 -2.83 -18.46 -8.76
N ASN A 152 -3.52 -17.47 -8.19
CA ASN A 152 -4.73 -16.89 -8.80
C ASN A 152 -4.45 -16.27 -10.17
N LEU A 153 -3.26 -15.70 -10.36
CA LEU A 153 -2.87 -15.08 -11.61
C LEU A 153 -2.71 -16.12 -12.73
N TRP A 154 -2.08 -17.25 -12.43
CA TRP A 154 -1.98 -18.40 -13.34
C TRP A 154 -3.34 -19.04 -13.63
N ARG A 155 -4.18 -19.18 -12.60
CA ARG A 155 -5.56 -19.65 -12.75
C ARG A 155 -6.31 -18.81 -13.78
N LEU A 156 -6.26 -17.48 -13.65
CA LEU A 156 -6.96 -16.56 -14.56
C LEU A 156 -6.44 -16.70 -15.99
N LEU A 157 -5.13 -16.84 -16.18
CA LEU A 157 -4.55 -17.04 -17.50
C LEU A 157 -5.03 -18.35 -18.12
N ILE A 158 -5.01 -19.46 -17.37
CA ILE A 158 -5.46 -20.77 -17.85
C ILE A 158 -6.94 -20.72 -18.25
N VAL A 159 -7.82 -20.19 -17.39
CA VAL A 159 -9.27 -20.10 -17.65
C VAL A 159 -9.56 -19.23 -18.88
N ARG A 160 -8.90 -18.07 -19.00
CA ARG A 160 -9.13 -17.14 -20.11
C ARG A 160 -8.57 -17.66 -21.43
N SER A 161 -7.39 -18.29 -21.41
CA SER A 161 -6.80 -18.93 -22.59
C SER A 161 -7.65 -20.10 -23.07
N LYS A 162 -8.14 -20.94 -22.15
CA LYS A 162 -9.08 -22.03 -22.45
C LYS A 162 -10.32 -21.48 -23.15
N ARG A 163 -10.94 -20.43 -22.61
CA ARG A 163 -12.10 -19.77 -23.22
C ARG A 163 -11.83 -19.23 -24.63
N ALA A 164 -10.64 -18.68 -24.88
CA ALA A 164 -10.26 -18.21 -26.21
C ALA A 164 -10.13 -19.37 -27.21
N LEU A 165 -9.57 -20.50 -26.78
CA LEU A 165 -9.49 -21.72 -27.60
C LEU A 165 -10.89 -22.28 -27.91
N ASP A 166 -11.78 -22.35 -26.93
CA ASP A 166 -13.16 -22.83 -27.14
C ASP A 166 -13.88 -22.01 -28.21
N LEU A 167 -13.71 -20.68 -28.18
CA LEU A 167 -14.36 -19.77 -29.14
C LEU A 167 -13.69 -19.78 -30.50
N LEU A 168 -12.38 -20.02 -30.57
CA LEU A 168 -11.66 -20.18 -31.84
C LEU A 168 -12.18 -21.41 -32.59
N ALA A 169 -12.53 -22.49 -31.89
CA ALA A 169 -13.16 -23.68 -32.47
C ALA A 169 -14.53 -23.39 -33.12
N LEU A 170 -15.24 -22.36 -32.65
CA LEU A 170 -16.51 -21.93 -33.23
C LEU A 170 -16.32 -21.04 -34.47
N VAL A 171 -15.15 -20.43 -34.65
CA VAL A 171 -14.83 -19.61 -35.81
C VAL A 171 -14.18 -20.50 -36.89
N HIS A 172 -15.03 -21.26 -37.59
CA HIS A 172 -14.74 -21.97 -38.85
C HIS A 172 -13.36 -22.67 -38.94
N THR A 173 -12.92 -23.33 -37.86
CA THR A 173 -11.71 -24.15 -37.93
C THR A 173 -12.07 -25.51 -38.54
N GLU A 174 -11.71 -25.75 -39.80
CA GLU A 174 -11.97 -27.03 -40.49
C GLU A 174 -11.11 -28.21 -39.96
N SER A 175 -10.16 -27.92 -39.06
CA SER A 175 -9.24 -28.91 -38.50
C SER A 175 -9.92 -29.84 -37.48
N GLN A 176 -10.18 -31.07 -37.88
CA GLN A 176 -10.71 -32.13 -37.01
C GLN A 176 -9.78 -32.47 -35.83
N VAL A 177 -8.47 -32.30 -36.00
CA VAL A 177 -7.48 -32.52 -34.93
C VAL A 177 -7.66 -31.50 -33.82
N TYR A 178 -7.87 -30.23 -34.19
CA TYR A 178 -8.09 -29.14 -33.23
C TYR A 178 -9.40 -29.32 -32.46
N LEU A 179 -10.50 -29.64 -33.15
CA LEU A 179 -11.79 -29.89 -32.51
C LEU A 179 -11.73 -31.06 -31.51
N ARG A 180 -10.99 -32.13 -31.85
CA ARG A 180 -10.78 -33.26 -30.94
C ARG A 180 -9.97 -32.86 -29.71
N PHE A 181 -8.93 -32.06 -29.90
CA PHE A 181 -8.12 -31.52 -28.80
C PHE A 181 -8.97 -30.68 -27.83
N VAL A 182 -9.76 -29.72 -28.34
CA VAL A 182 -10.65 -28.88 -27.52
C VAL A 182 -11.66 -29.72 -26.75
N LYS A 183 -12.28 -30.71 -27.39
CA LYS A 183 -13.24 -31.61 -26.72
C LYS A 183 -12.60 -32.41 -25.56
N ILE A 184 -11.38 -32.90 -25.74
CA ILE A 184 -10.64 -33.59 -24.66
C ILE A 184 -10.33 -32.62 -23.52
N MET A 185 -9.87 -31.42 -23.87
CA MET A 185 -9.58 -30.35 -22.92
C MET A 185 -10.82 -29.98 -22.10
N ASP A 186 -11.98 -29.77 -22.73
CA ASP A 186 -13.26 -29.47 -22.05
C ASP A 186 -13.65 -30.56 -21.06
N THR A 187 -13.58 -31.82 -21.49
CA THR A 187 -13.97 -32.97 -20.65
C THR A 187 -13.12 -33.06 -19.38
N VAL A 188 -11.84 -32.70 -19.46
CA VAL A 188 -10.91 -32.74 -18.32
C VAL A 188 -10.98 -31.47 -17.48
N MET A 189 -11.03 -30.30 -18.12
CA MET A 189 -10.86 -29.01 -17.44
C MET A 189 -12.17 -28.46 -16.87
N ASP A 190 -13.31 -28.59 -17.54
CA ASP A 190 -14.55 -27.94 -17.11
C ASP A 190 -15.04 -28.39 -15.72
N PRO A 191 -15.04 -29.69 -15.37
CA PRO A 191 -15.40 -30.12 -14.02
C PRO A 191 -14.49 -29.53 -12.95
N PHE A 192 -13.22 -29.34 -13.26
CA PHE A 192 -12.24 -28.78 -12.34
C PHE A 192 -12.37 -27.26 -12.20
N LEU A 193 -12.49 -26.53 -13.31
CA LEU A 193 -12.49 -25.07 -13.35
C LEU A 193 -13.71 -24.46 -12.63
N ILE A 194 -14.87 -25.12 -12.70
CA ILE A 194 -16.09 -24.67 -12.02
C ILE A 194 -15.89 -24.62 -10.49
N HIS A 195 -15.21 -25.62 -9.92
CA HIS A 195 -14.93 -25.66 -8.49
C HIS A 195 -13.66 -24.91 -8.10
N LEU A 196 -12.72 -24.75 -9.02
CA LEU A 196 -11.43 -24.14 -8.75
C LEU A 196 -11.55 -22.73 -8.16
N ALA A 197 -12.53 -21.95 -8.62
CA ALA A 197 -12.71 -20.57 -8.18
C ALA A 197 -13.04 -20.45 -6.67
N TRP A 198 -13.72 -21.44 -6.11
CA TRP A 198 -14.07 -21.53 -4.68
C TRP A 198 -12.86 -21.59 -3.78
N PHE A 199 -11.80 -22.28 -4.21
CA PHE A 199 -10.57 -22.43 -3.43
C PHE A 199 -9.80 -21.12 -3.25
N PHE A 200 -10.16 -20.06 -3.98
CA PHE A 200 -9.50 -18.75 -3.85
C PHE A 200 -10.32 -17.79 -2.99
N TRP A 201 -11.62 -17.66 -3.25
CA TRP A 201 -12.44 -16.64 -2.58
C TRP A 201 -12.98 -17.10 -1.22
N LEU A 202 -13.40 -18.37 -1.10
CA LEU A 202 -14.03 -18.85 0.14
C LEU A 202 -13.03 -18.90 1.31
N PRO A 203 -11.81 -19.45 1.18
CA PRO A 203 -10.84 -19.38 2.27
C PRO A 203 -10.49 -17.95 2.67
N ARG A 204 -10.34 -17.04 1.69
CA ARG A 204 -10.07 -15.62 1.93
C ARG A 204 -11.21 -14.94 2.71
N LEU A 205 -12.46 -15.22 2.33
CA LEU A 205 -13.65 -14.72 3.02
C LEU A 205 -13.73 -15.24 4.46
N VAL A 206 -13.55 -16.55 4.67
CA VAL A 206 -13.62 -17.18 6.00
C VAL A 206 -12.56 -16.60 6.93
N VAL A 207 -11.32 -16.45 6.45
CA VAL A 207 -10.23 -15.86 7.24
C VAL A 207 -10.51 -14.40 7.58
N ASN A 208 -11.04 -13.63 6.64
CA ASN A 208 -11.41 -12.23 6.87
C ASN A 208 -12.58 -12.10 7.87
N LEU A 209 -13.60 -12.95 7.75
CA LEU A 209 -14.73 -13.03 8.69
C LEU A 209 -14.26 -13.42 10.09
N PHE A 210 -13.43 -14.45 10.20
CA PHE A 210 -12.88 -14.91 11.47
C PHE A 210 -12.04 -13.82 12.13
N SER A 211 -11.18 -13.13 11.37
CA SER A 211 -10.40 -12.01 11.89
C SER A 211 -11.30 -10.86 12.36
N LEU A 212 -12.32 -10.50 11.58
CA LEU A 212 -13.29 -9.47 11.98
C LEU A 212 -14.02 -9.85 13.28
N PHE A 213 -14.50 -11.09 13.37
CA PHE A 213 -15.18 -11.62 14.55
C PHE A 213 -14.27 -11.62 15.78
N LYS A 214 -13.07 -12.21 15.65
CA LYS A 214 -12.06 -12.30 16.72
C LYS A 214 -11.79 -10.93 17.35
N HIS A 215 -11.69 -9.88 16.54
CA HIS A 215 -11.37 -8.53 17.02
C HIS A 215 -12.59 -7.70 17.42
N THR A 216 -13.80 -8.05 16.98
CA THR A 216 -15.02 -7.30 17.33
C THR A 216 -15.66 -7.81 18.62
N VAL A 217 -15.73 -9.13 18.78
CA VAL A 217 -16.37 -9.76 19.94
C VAL A 217 -15.31 -9.99 21.03
N PRO A 218 -15.47 -9.39 22.23
CA PRO A 218 -14.53 -9.63 23.32
C PRO A 218 -14.64 -11.09 23.80
N GLY A 219 -13.49 -11.70 24.12
CA GLY A 219 -13.39 -13.08 24.59
C GLY A 219 -12.02 -13.34 25.22
N TRP A 220 -11.76 -14.58 25.65
CA TRP A 220 -10.51 -14.96 26.33
C TRP A 220 -9.25 -14.78 25.49
N TRP A 221 -9.40 -14.54 24.18
CA TRP A 221 -8.30 -14.40 23.21
C TRP A 221 -7.85 -12.96 23.01
N MET A 222 -8.50 -12.00 23.68
CA MET A 222 -8.30 -10.57 23.48
C MET A 222 -7.64 -9.93 24.70
N ASP A 223 -6.65 -9.07 24.45
CA ASP A 223 -5.95 -8.33 25.50
C ASP A 223 -6.86 -7.26 26.13
N GLU A 224 -6.69 -6.99 27.42
CA GLU A 224 -7.48 -5.99 28.16
C GLU A 224 -7.37 -4.60 27.51
N ARG A 225 -6.19 -4.28 26.97
CA ARG A 225 -5.93 -3.04 26.22
C ARG A 225 -6.75 -2.94 24.94
N GLU A 226 -6.93 -4.05 24.22
CA GLU A 226 -7.79 -4.08 23.03
C GLU A 226 -9.26 -3.94 23.43
N ILE A 227 -9.70 -4.67 24.48
CA ILE A 227 -11.07 -4.60 25.01
C ILE A 227 -11.44 -3.16 25.39
N SER A 228 -10.53 -2.42 26.00
CA SER A 228 -10.75 -1.05 26.49
C SER A 228 -11.18 -0.05 25.41
N LEU A 229 -10.90 -0.33 24.12
CA LEU A 229 -11.24 0.52 22.99
C LEU A 229 -12.74 0.59 22.69
N GLY A 230 -13.51 -0.41 23.11
CA GLY A 230 -14.91 -0.58 22.71
C GLY A 230 -15.06 -1.27 21.35
N TRP A 231 -16.22 -1.88 21.11
CA TRP A 231 -16.47 -2.71 19.92
C TRP A 231 -16.47 -1.89 18.62
N ALA A 232 -17.00 -0.66 18.64
CA ALA A 232 -17.14 0.16 17.44
C ALA A 232 -15.78 0.56 16.85
N VAL A 233 -14.81 0.94 17.71
CA VAL A 233 -13.45 1.28 17.28
C VAL A 233 -12.73 0.05 16.74
N ARG A 234 -12.83 -1.09 17.43
CA ARG A 234 -12.24 -2.36 16.98
C ARG A 234 -12.79 -2.81 15.64
N PHE A 235 -14.11 -2.82 15.49
CA PHE A 235 -14.79 -3.15 14.24
C PHE A 235 -14.34 -2.22 13.10
N SER A 236 -14.39 -0.91 13.33
CA SER A 236 -13.98 0.10 12.35
C SER A 236 -12.52 -0.08 11.92
N ALA A 237 -11.61 -0.33 12.87
CA ALA A 237 -10.19 -0.55 12.58
C ALA A 237 -9.96 -1.78 11.69
N GLN A 238 -10.69 -2.87 11.94
CA GLN A 238 -10.52 -4.11 11.17
C GLN A 238 -11.20 -4.04 9.80
N ILE A 239 -12.37 -3.41 9.71
CA ILE A 239 -13.07 -3.15 8.44
C ILE A 239 -12.25 -2.21 7.56
N LYS A 240 -11.73 -1.09 8.07
CA LYS A 240 -10.92 -0.15 7.26
C LYS A 240 -9.72 -0.81 6.57
N ARG A 241 -9.18 -1.90 7.13
CA ARG A 241 -8.07 -2.66 6.53
C ARG A 241 -8.50 -3.66 5.47
N ARG A 242 -9.71 -4.22 5.59
CA ARG A 242 -10.14 -5.40 4.82
C ARG A 242 -11.37 -5.16 3.95
N TYR A 243 -12.05 -4.02 4.07
CA TYR A 243 -13.37 -3.84 3.49
C TYR A 243 -13.39 -4.06 1.97
N PHE A 244 -12.34 -3.64 1.25
CA PHE A 244 -12.24 -3.89 -0.20
C PHE A 244 -12.14 -5.38 -0.54
N GLU A 245 -11.38 -6.15 0.23
CA GLU A 245 -11.27 -7.60 0.04
C GLU A 245 -12.57 -8.29 0.44
N PHE A 246 -13.12 -7.90 1.59
CA PHE A 246 -14.36 -8.42 2.13
C PHE A 246 -15.54 -8.23 1.18
N GLY A 247 -15.72 -7.02 0.65
CA GLY A 247 -16.79 -6.73 -0.31
C GLY A 247 -16.65 -7.52 -1.61
N ASN A 248 -15.42 -7.61 -2.15
CA ASN A 248 -15.15 -8.39 -3.35
C ASN A 248 -15.40 -9.89 -3.11
N ASP A 249 -14.92 -10.44 -2.00
CA ASP A 249 -15.11 -11.85 -1.63
C ASP A 249 -16.58 -12.24 -1.47
N ILE A 250 -17.38 -11.42 -0.78
CA ILE A 250 -18.80 -11.70 -0.58
C ILE A 250 -19.53 -11.80 -1.91
N VAL A 251 -19.29 -10.86 -2.82
CA VAL A 251 -19.96 -10.84 -4.13
C VAL A 251 -19.54 -12.03 -4.99
N TRP A 252 -18.25 -12.37 -5.01
CA TRP A 252 -17.75 -13.51 -5.79
C TRP A 252 -18.18 -14.86 -5.23
N VAL A 253 -18.17 -15.04 -3.90
CA VAL A 253 -18.69 -16.26 -3.25
C VAL A 253 -20.20 -16.38 -3.46
N GLY A 254 -20.94 -15.29 -3.28
CA GLY A 254 -22.39 -15.27 -3.51
C GLY A 254 -22.77 -15.60 -4.96
N SER A 255 -22.07 -15.00 -5.92
CA SER A 255 -22.22 -15.30 -7.34
C SER A 255 -21.89 -16.75 -7.66
N GLY A 256 -20.81 -17.29 -7.06
CA GLY A 256 -20.48 -18.70 -7.14
C GLY A 256 -21.61 -19.60 -6.63
N LEU A 257 -22.17 -19.33 -5.44
CA LEU A 257 -23.28 -20.09 -4.87
C LEU A 257 -24.49 -20.10 -5.80
N ILE A 258 -24.87 -18.92 -6.30
CA ILE A 258 -26.02 -18.75 -7.19
C ILE A 258 -25.79 -19.49 -8.51
N ASN A 259 -24.63 -19.31 -9.14
CA ASN A 259 -24.34 -19.92 -10.44
C ASN A 259 -24.14 -21.44 -10.37
N THR A 260 -23.54 -21.96 -9.30
CA THR A 260 -23.25 -23.39 -9.17
C THR A 260 -24.44 -24.19 -8.66
N PHE A 261 -25.24 -23.66 -7.73
CA PHE A 261 -26.29 -24.45 -7.06
C PHE A 261 -27.72 -24.03 -7.42
N TYR A 262 -27.94 -22.78 -7.83
CA TYR A 262 -29.29 -22.28 -8.11
C TYR A 262 -29.58 -22.19 -9.61
N LEU A 263 -28.70 -21.54 -10.38
CA LEU A 263 -28.85 -21.33 -11.82
C LEU A 263 -28.30 -22.52 -12.62
N THR A 264 -28.91 -23.69 -12.42
CA THR A 264 -28.55 -24.94 -13.11
C THR A 264 -29.67 -25.40 -14.06
N GLY A 265 -29.37 -26.35 -14.94
CA GLY A 265 -30.34 -26.91 -15.90
C GLY A 265 -30.92 -25.83 -16.82
N ALA A 266 -32.25 -25.72 -16.86
CA ALA A 266 -32.95 -24.71 -17.68
C ALA A 266 -32.61 -23.26 -17.30
N LEU A 267 -32.14 -23.01 -16.08
CA LEU A 267 -31.75 -21.68 -15.60
C LEU A 267 -30.29 -21.33 -15.88
N ALA A 268 -29.47 -22.26 -16.39
CA ALA A 268 -28.06 -22.05 -16.67
C ALA A 268 -27.76 -20.82 -17.56
N PRO A 269 -28.57 -20.47 -18.59
CA PRO A 269 -28.34 -19.27 -19.38
C PRO A 269 -28.36 -17.96 -18.56
N PHE A 270 -29.08 -17.93 -17.43
CA PHE A 270 -29.16 -16.74 -16.58
C PHE A 270 -27.89 -16.51 -15.76
N ALA A 271 -27.07 -17.54 -15.55
CA ALA A 271 -25.81 -17.44 -14.79
C ALA A 271 -24.85 -16.41 -15.43
N PHE A 272 -24.90 -16.27 -16.76
CA PHE A 272 -24.12 -15.26 -17.47
C PHE A 272 -24.42 -13.84 -17.00
N TYR A 273 -25.71 -13.49 -16.83
CA TYR A 273 -26.11 -12.14 -16.41
C TYR A 273 -25.69 -11.84 -14.96
N VAL A 274 -25.72 -12.85 -14.09
CA VAL A 274 -25.20 -12.72 -12.71
C VAL A 274 -23.68 -12.45 -12.75
N SER A 275 -22.93 -13.22 -13.53
CA SER A 275 -21.49 -12.98 -13.70
C SER A 275 -21.19 -11.60 -14.29
N LEU A 276 -21.96 -11.17 -15.30
CA LEU A 276 -21.81 -9.84 -15.90
C LEU A 276 -22.08 -8.73 -14.88
N ALA A 277 -23.11 -8.87 -14.04
CA ALA A 277 -23.40 -7.93 -12.97
C ALA A 277 -22.26 -7.86 -11.93
N VAL A 278 -21.63 -9.00 -11.59
CA VAL A 278 -20.45 -9.02 -10.72
C VAL A 278 -19.25 -8.31 -11.35
N PHE A 279 -19.01 -8.47 -12.65
CA PHE A 279 -17.95 -7.71 -13.32
C PHE A 279 -18.23 -6.20 -13.36
N ALA A 280 -19.50 -5.78 -13.52
CA ALA A 280 -19.88 -4.38 -13.40
C ALA A 280 -19.65 -3.86 -11.97
N PHE A 281 -19.99 -4.66 -10.96
CA PHE A 281 -19.69 -4.36 -9.57
C PHE A 281 -18.18 -4.18 -9.34
N ASP A 282 -17.34 -5.08 -9.87
CA ASP A 282 -15.89 -4.98 -9.72
C ASP A 282 -15.34 -3.66 -10.27
N VAL A 283 -15.89 -3.17 -11.38
CA VAL A 283 -15.52 -1.86 -11.96
C VAL A 283 -15.88 -0.71 -11.00
N ILE A 284 -17.10 -0.69 -10.47
CA ILE A 284 -17.53 0.32 -9.48
C ILE A 284 -16.69 0.22 -8.20
N TRP A 285 -16.38 -1.00 -7.77
CA TRP A 285 -15.61 -1.28 -6.58
C TRP A 285 -14.15 -0.84 -6.71
N ALA A 286 -13.53 -1.10 -7.87
CA ALA A 286 -12.18 -0.64 -8.20
C ALA A 286 -12.11 0.89 -8.27
N MET A 287 -13.11 1.56 -8.88
CA MET A 287 -13.18 3.02 -8.90
C MET A 287 -13.34 3.61 -7.50
N THR A 288 -14.24 3.03 -6.69
CA THR A 288 -14.44 3.43 -5.28
C THR A 288 -13.14 3.29 -4.49
N ARG A 289 -12.39 2.21 -4.73
CA ARG A 289 -11.08 1.99 -4.13
C ARG A 289 -10.06 3.04 -4.52
N ALA A 290 -9.96 3.31 -5.81
CA ALA A 290 -9.07 4.34 -6.32
C ALA A 290 -9.40 5.69 -5.70
N TYR A 291 -10.68 6.06 -5.64
CA TYR A 291 -11.14 7.30 -5.03
C TYR A 291 -10.74 7.40 -3.55
N ILE A 292 -11.08 6.41 -2.73
CA ILE A 292 -10.80 6.49 -1.28
C ILE A 292 -9.30 6.50 -0.98
N GLU A 293 -8.52 5.65 -1.65
CA GLU A 293 -7.06 5.58 -1.43
C GLU A 293 -6.35 6.86 -1.91
N LEU A 294 -6.75 7.43 -3.06
CA LEU A 294 -6.18 8.69 -3.56
C LEU A 294 -6.64 9.89 -2.72
N SER A 295 -7.91 9.97 -2.33
CA SER A 295 -8.43 11.06 -1.50
C SER A 295 -7.66 11.18 -0.18
N ARG A 296 -7.31 10.06 0.45
CA ARG A 296 -6.47 10.05 1.66
C ARG A 296 -5.08 10.68 1.43
N MET A 297 -4.47 10.41 0.29
CA MET A 297 -3.16 10.97 -0.06
C MET A 297 -3.26 12.47 -0.37
N TYR A 298 -4.34 12.88 -1.04
CA TYR A 298 -4.62 14.27 -1.32
C TYR A 298 -4.93 15.08 -0.06
N GLU A 299 -5.69 14.52 0.87
CA GLU A 299 -5.96 15.13 2.17
C GLU A 299 -4.66 15.36 2.94
N LEU A 300 -3.78 14.35 2.99
CA LEU A 300 -2.45 14.50 3.58
C LEU A 300 -1.64 15.60 2.88
N ARG A 301 -1.63 15.62 1.54
CA ARG A 301 -0.96 16.68 0.77
C ARG A 301 -1.50 18.07 1.12
N THR A 302 -2.81 18.21 1.25
CA THR A 302 -3.47 19.47 1.62
C THR A 302 -3.03 19.92 3.01
N GLN A 303 -3.02 19.03 4.01
CA GLN A 303 -2.54 19.32 5.36
C GLN A 303 -1.10 19.87 5.35
N TYR A 304 -0.18 19.21 4.63
CA TYR A 304 1.20 19.70 4.50
C TYR A 304 1.32 20.98 3.67
N SER A 305 0.40 21.24 2.75
CA SER A 305 0.35 22.50 2.00
C SER A 305 -0.10 23.66 2.90
N GLU A 306 -1.08 23.44 3.77
CA GLU A 306 -1.53 24.44 4.75
C GLU A 306 -0.44 24.75 5.79
N MET A 307 0.38 23.77 6.16
CA MET A 307 1.57 23.99 7.00
C MET A 307 2.62 24.88 6.30
N LEU A 308 2.67 24.86 4.96
CA LEU A 308 3.58 25.70 4.18
C LEU A 308 3.19 27.18 4.22
N ASP A 309 1.90 27.49 4.41
CA ASP A 309 1.40 28.88 4.49
C ASP A 309 1.77 29.57 5.81
N LYS A 310 2.18 28.81 6.82
CA LYS A 310 2.61 29.31 8.14
C LYS A 310 3.92 28.65 8.58
N PRO A 311 5.04 28.87 7.89
CA PRO A 311 6.32 28.32 8.28
C PRO A 311 6.88 29.14 9.46
N HIS A 312 7.40 28.46 10.48
CA HIS A 312 8.08 29.15 11.59
C HIS A 312 9.53 29.50 11.24
N THR A 313 10.12 28.85 10.23
CA THR A 313 11.52 29.05 9.84
C THR A 313 11.77 28.68 8.37
N LEU A 314 12.74 29.33 7.71
CA LEU A 314 13.14 28.98 6.33
C LEU A 314 13.60 27.50 6.18
N LYS A 315 14.25 26.96 7.21
CA LYS A 315 14.65 25.53 7.27
C LYS A 315 13.41 24.62 7.24
N GLU A 316 12.37 24.99 7.99
CA GLU A 316 11.12 24.24 8.03
C GLU A 316 10.39 24.31 6.69
N GLU A 317 10.30 25.48 6.08
CA GLU A 317 9.69 25.67 4.76
C GLU A 317 10.35 24.74 3.71
N ARG A 318 11.69 24.68 3.69
CA ARG A 318 12.43 23.77 2.81
C ARG A 318 12.09 22.31 3.08
N GLN A 319 12.04 21.90 4.34
CA GLN A 319 11.69 20.52 4.72
C GLN A 319 10.24 20.16 4.33
N ILE A 320 9.30 21.08 4.50
CA ILE A 320 7.90 20.91 4.07
C ILE A 320 7.85 20.73 2.55
N LYS A 321 8.55 21.58 1.78
CA LYS A 321 8.62 21.45 0.31
C LYS A 321 9.22 20.11 -0.13
N GLU A 322 10.28 19.64 0.54
CA GLU A 322 10.87 18.33 0.27
C GLU A 322 9.90 17.17 0.63
N HIS A 323 9.09 17.33 1.68
CA HIS A 323 8.05 16.37 2.05
C HIS A 323 6.88 16.35 1.09
N LEU A 324 6.39 17.52 0.66
CA LEU A 324 5.37 17.64 -0.38
C LEU A 324 5.82 16.99 -1.70
N LYS A 325 7.07 17.17 -2.09
CA LYS A 325 7.63 16.51 -3.28
C LYS A 325 7.65 14.97 -3.15
N ALA A 326 7.91 14.46 -1.95
CA ALA A 326 7.84 13.01 -1.68
C ALA A 326 6.39 12.50 -1.76
N ILE A 327 5.44 13.25 -1.19
CA ILE A 327 4.00 12.96 -1.28
C ILE A 327 3.55 12.96 -2.75
N ASP A 328 3.91 13.96 -3.55
CA ASP A 328 3.55 14.05 -4.97
C ASP A 328 4.08 12.86 -5.78
N LYS A 329 5.31 12.42 -5.49
CA LYS A 329 5.88 11.21 -6.11
C LYS A 329 5.09 9.96 -5.72
N GLN A 330 4.70 9.83 -4.46
CA GLN A 330 3.87 8.71 -3.99
C GLN A 330 2.49 8.75 -4.65
N ILE A 331 1.85 9.92 -4.74
CA ILE A 331 0.57 10.11 -5.44
C ILE A 331 0.67 9.67 -6.90
N ALA A 332 1.73 10.05 -7.62
CA ALA A 332 1.92 9.65 -9.01
C ALA A 332 2.01 8.12 -9.16
N LEU A 333 2.71 7.44 -8.25
CA LEU A 333 2.79 5.98 -8.24
C LEU A 333 1.46 5.32 -7.91
N GLU A 334 0.74 5.84 -6.90
CA GLU A 334 -0.57 5.29 -6.53
C GLU A 334 -1.62 5.51 -7.62
N LYS A 335 -1.58 6.65 -8.31
CA LYS A 335 -2.39 6.90 -9.51
C LYS A 335 -2.12 5.88 -10.60
N PHE A 336 -0.85 5.58 -10.86
CA PHE A 336 -0.49 4.55 -11.83
C PHE A 336 -1.00 3.17 -11.38
N ARG A 337 -0.70 2.73 -10.16
CA ARG A 337 -1.13 1.43 -9.63
C ARG A 337 -2.66 1.26 -9.63
N LEU A 338 -3.38 2.23 -9.07
CA LEU A 338 -4.84 2.19 -8.94
C LEU A 338 -5.51 2.39 -10.29
N GLY A 339 -5.01 3.32 -11.11
CA GLY A 339 -5.50 3.56 -12.46
C GLY A 339 -5.33 2.35 -13.37
N SER A 340 -4.18 1.67 -13.32
CA SER A 340 -3.93 0.41 -14.02
C SER A 340 -4.90 -0.69 -13.59
N HIS A 341 -5.21 -0.78 -12.28
CA HIS A 341 -6.18 -1.75 -11.78
C HIS A 341 -7.59 -1.45 -12.29
N VAL A 342 -8.04 -0.19 -12.21
CA VAL A 342 -9.34 0.25 -12.75
C VAL A 342 -9.43 -0.05 -14.24
N ALA A 343 -8.43 0.36 -15.03
CA ALA A 343 -8.39 0.11 -16.46
C ALA A 343 -8.50 -1.40 -16.78
N THR A 344 -7.72 -2.23 -16.08
CA THR A 344 -7.76 -3.69 -16.21
C THR A 344 -9.17 -4.24 -15.93
N THR A 345 -9.82 -3.80 -14.85
CA THR A 345 -11.19 -4.23 -14.53
C THR A 345 -12.23 -3.78 -15.56
N VAL A 346 -12.09 -2.56 -16.10
CA VAL A 346 -12.96 -2.03 -17.16
C VAL A 346 -12.80 -2.85 -18.44
N PHE A 347 -11.58 -3.13 -18.88
CA PHE A 347 -11.36 -3.96 -20.08
C PHE A 347 -11.86 -5.40 -19.89
N ILE A 348 -11.75 -5.96 -18.68
CA ILE A 348 -12.36 -7.26 -18.37
C ILE A 348 -13.88 -7.19 -18.54
N PHE A 349 -14.52 -6.17 -17.96
CA PHE A 349 -15.97 -5.97 -18.10
C PHE A 349 -16.39 -5.80 -19.57
N LEU A 350 -15.66 -4.99 -20.35
CA LEU A 350 -15.92 -4.81 -21.77
C LEU A 350 -15.76 -6.13 -22.55
N GLY A 351 -14.71 -6.91 -22.27
CA GLY A 351 -14.52 -8.24 -22.86
C GLY A 351 -15.67 -9.20 -22.53
N MET A 352 -16.22 -9.12 -21.31
CA MET A 352 -17.40 -9.89 -20.90
C MET A 352 -18.68 -9.42 -21.59
N CYS A 353 -18.88 -8.11 -21.81
CA CYS A 353 -20.02 -7.59 -22.58
C CYS A 353 -20.05 -8.15 -24.02
N MET A 354 -18.88 -8.36 -24.64
CA MET A 354 -18.81 -8.97 -25.98
C MET A 354 -19.23 -10.45 -26.01
N ALA A 355 -19.31 -11.10 -24.85
CA ALA A 355 -19.81 -12.46 -24.70
C ALA A 355 -21.33 -12.54 -24.42
N LEU A 356 -22.06 -11.42 -24.48
CA LEU A 356 -23.50 -11.41 -24.30
C LEU A 356 -24.21 -12.37 -25.28
N PRO A 357 -25.24 -13.13 -24.85
CA PRO A 357 -25.97 -14.05 -25.72
C PRO A 357 -26.53 -13.42 -26.99
N VAL A 358 -26.88 -12.12 -26.98
CA VAL A 358 -27.34 -11.39 -28.18
C VAL A 358 -26.29 -11.35 -29.30
N PHE A 359 -25.00 -11.43 -28.93
CA PHE A 359 -23.90 -11.46 -29.89
C PHE A 359 -23.49 -12.89 -30.30
N ALA A 360 -24.11 -13.93 -29.74
CA ALA A 360 -23.80 -15.31 -30.07
C ALA A 360 -24.13 -15.69 -31.53
N VAL A 361 -24.94 -14.88 -32.22
CA VAL A 361 -25.23 -15.03 -33.66
C VAL A 361 -23.97 -14.86 -34.52
N ASN A 362 -22.98 -14.09 -34.05
CA ASN A 362 -21.69 -13.95 -34.70
C ASN A 362 -20.55 -14.34 -33.75
N PRO A 363 -19.92 -15.52 -33.92
CA PRO A 363 -18.89 -16.03 -33.00
C PRO A 363 -17.63 -15.16 -32.96
N ILE A 364 -17.43 -14.25 -33.92
CA ILE A 364 -16.29 -13.33 -33.96
C ILE A 364 -16.31 -12.37 -32.76
N LEU A 365 -17.49 -11.85 -32.37
CA LEU A 365 -17.58 -10.88 -31.27
C LEU A 365 -17.18 -11.50 -29.91
N PRO A 366 -17.72 -12.66 -29.49
CA PRO A 366 -17.23 -13.37 -28.32
C PRO A 366 -15.74 -13.72 -28.39
N LEU A 367 -15.22 -14.11 -29.57
CA LEU A 367 -13.81 -14.41 -29.75
C LEU A 367 -12.93 -13.19 -29.47
N ILE A 368 -13.27 -12.02 -30.02
CA ILE A 368 -12.58 -10.76 -29.72
C ILE A 368 -12.61 -10.48 -28.21
N GLY A 369 -13.78 -10.66 -27.57
CA GLY A 369 -13.92 -10.52 -26.12
C GLY A 369 -12.95 -11.42 -25.34
N ALA A 370 -12.83 -12.69 -25.73
CA ALA A 370 -11.90 -13.62 -25.08
C ALA A 370 -10.42 -13.26 -25.33
N LEU A 371 -10.07 -12.78 -26.53
CA LEU A 371 -8.72 -12.30 -26.82
C LEU A 371 -8.37 -11.05 -26.01
N ILE A 372 -9.33 -10.14 -25.79
CA ILE A 372 -9.17 -9.01 -24.87
C ILE A 372 -8.87 -9.53 -23.46
N LEU A 373 -9.63 -10.51 -22.96
CA LEU A 373 -9.43 -11.05 -21.61
C LEU A 373 -8.04 -11.67 -21.41
N VAL A 374 -7.54 -12.43 -22.40
CA VAL A 374 -6.18 -13.00 -22.39
C VAL A 374 -5.14 -11.89 -22.42
N THR A 375 -5.28 -10.94 -23.34
CA THR A 375 -4.35 -9.80 -23.48
C THR A 375 -4.27 -8.99 -22.20
N VAL A 376 -5.41 -8.65 -21.60
CA VAL A 376 -5.49 -7.93 -20.32
C VAL A 376 -4.84 -8.75 -19.20
N CYS A 377 -4.95 -10.08 -19.20
CA CYS A 377 -4.27 -10.93 -18.24
C CYS A 377 -2.74 -10.81 -18.35
N ILE A 378 -2.20 -10.88 -19.57
CA ILE A 378 -0.76 -10.75 -19.85
C ILE A 378 -0.26 -9.34 -19.47
N VAL A 379 -1.00 -8.29 -19.85
CA VAL A 379 -0.69 -6.91 -19.47
C VAL A 379 -0.70 -6.77 -17.95
N ASN A 380 -1.65 -7.38 -17.24
CA ASN A 380 -1.71 -7.33 -15.78
C ASN A 380 -0.52 -8.04 -15.10
N PHE A 381 0.02 -9.12 -15.69
CA PHE A 381 1.28 -9.74 -15.24
C PHE A 381 2.42 -8.71 -15.30
N ALA A 382 2.64 -8.09 -16.46
CA ALA A 382 3.71 -7.11 -16.66
C ALA A 382 3.54 -5.87 -15.77
N LEU A 383 2.31 -5.36 -15.63
CA LEU A 383 2.00 -4.22 -14.76
C LEU A 383 2.26 -4.53 -13.29
N THR A 384 1.97 -5.75 -12.83
CA THR A 384 2.22 -6.16 -11.44
C THR A 384 3.72 -6.14 -11.13
N GLU A 385 4.54 -6.64 -12.04
CA GLU A 385 6.00 -6.60 -11.93
C GLU A 385 6.54 -5.16 -11.99
N GLU A 386 6.06 -4.35 -12.93
CA GLU A 386 6.50 -2.96 -13.07
C GLU A 386 6.13 -2.12 -11.84
N VAL A 387 4.93 -2.32 -11.27
CA VAL A 387 4.53 -1.68 -10.01
C VAL A 387 5.44 -2.12 -8.87
N ALA A 388 5.78 -3.41 -8.78
CA ALA A 388 6.68 -3.93 -7.76
C ALA A 388 8.08 -3.30 -7.88
N ASN A 389 8.58 -3.13 -9.11
CA ASN A 389 9.87 -2.51 -9.40
C ASN A 389 9.90 -1.01 -9.11
N ARG A 390 8.82 -0.29 -9.42
CA ARG A 390 8.71 1.16 -9.17
C ARG A 390 8.42 1.50 -7.71
N ARG A 391 7.94 0.56 -6.90
CA ARG A 391 7.56 0.81 -5.51
C ARG A 391 8.76 1.32 -4.70
N PRO A 392 8.72 2.56 -4.19
CA PRO A 392 9.81 3.08 -3.37
C PRO A 392 9.92 2.25 -2.10
N ARG A 393 11.11 1.67 -1.85
CA ARG A 393 11.36 0.95 -0.60
C ARG A 393 11.62 1.96 0.51
N ASP A 394 10.90 1.80 1.60
CA ASP A 394 10.92 2.62 2.81
C ASP A 394 11.92 2.10 3.87
N THR A 395 12.51 0.92 3.64
CA THR A 395 13.53 0.34 4.52
C THR A 395 14.94 0.80 4.13
N LEU A 396 15.71 1.25 5.12
CA LEU A 396 17.14 1.51 4.98
C LEU A 396 17.93 0.20 4.88
N ASP A 397 18.93 0.17 3.99
CA ASP A 397 19.93 -0.89 4.00
C ASP A 397 20.96 -0.58 5.09
N ARG A 398 21.08 -1.49 6.05
CA ARG A 398 21.99 -1.37 7.20
C ARG A 398 23.42 -1.12 6.76
N SER A 399 23.89 -1.83 5.73
CA SER A 399 25.28 -1.76 5.27
C SER A 399 25.61 -0.38 4.67
N SER A 400 24.73 0.11 3.80
CA SER A 400 24.84 1.42 3.16
C SER A 400 24.69 2.59 4.15
N ALA A 401 23.80 2.46 5.13
CA ALA A 401 23.57 3.52 6.11
C ALA A 401 24.76 3.67 7.08
N LEU A 402 25.29 2.55 7.58
CA LEU A 402 26.43 2.55 8.50
C LEU A 402 27.74 2.99 7.81
N SER A 403 27.97 2.62 6.54
CA SER A 403 29.19 3.02 5.84
C SER A 403 29.31 4.54 5.66
N ARG A 404 28.19 5.26 5.53
CA ARG A 404 28.17 6.73 5.40
C ARG A 404 28.27 7.49 6.72
N LEU A 405 27.97 6.85 7.85
CA LEU A 405 28.05 7.47 9.17
C LEU A 405 29.29 7.07 9.96
N GLY A 406 29.84 5.87 9.71
CA GLY A 406 30.97 5.34 10.43
C GLY A 406 32.28 6.13 10.22
N LEU A 407 33.31 5.77 11.00
CA LEU A 407 34.64 6.38 11.01
C LEU A 407 35.32 6.53 9.64
N PHE A 408 34.91 5.76 8.64
CA PHE A 408 35.44 5.79 7.27
C PHE A 408 34.62 6.64 6.29
N SER A 409 33.63 7.40 6.77
CA SER A 409 32.91 8.36 5.94
C SER A 409 33.87 9.48 5.49
N ALA A 410 33.93 9.72 4.18
CA ALA A 410 34.72 10.81 3.61
C ALA A 410 34.30 12.13 4.29
N LYS A 411 35.19 12.69 5.12
CA LYS A 411 34.93 13.97 5.80
C LYS A 411 34.62 15.03 4.76
N ALA A 412 33.49 15.72 4.91
CA ALA A 412 33.18 16.89 4.09
C ALA A 412 34.28 17.95 4.29
N PRO A 413 34.76 18.61 3.23
CA PRO A 413 35.63 19.77 3.39
C PRO A 413 34.86 20.87 4.14
N PRO A 414 35.54 21.66 5.00
CA PRO A 414 34.89 22.72 5.77
C PRO A 414 34.22 23.71 4.82
N THR A 415 32.95 24.03 5.09
CA THR A 415 32.25 25.14 4.46
C THR A 415 32.92 26.43 4.91
N VAL A 416 33.56 27.13 3.97
CA VAL A 416 33.98 28.51 4.16
C VAL A 416 32.71 29.34 4.21
N ASP A 417 32.42 29.95 5.37
CA ASP A 417 31.40 30.98 5.48
C ASP A 417 31.83 32.14 4.57
N LEU A 418 31.15 32.30 3.44
CA LEU A 418 31.28 33.49 2.62
C LEU A 418 30.46 34.58 3.31
N ASP A 419 31.18 35.55 3.84
CA ASP A 419 30.64 36.78 4.39
C ASP A 419 29.61 37.40 3.44
N VAL A 420 28.54 37.90 4.08
CA VAL A 420 27.46 38.69 3.54
C VAL A 420 27.99 39.77 2.60
N ILE A 421 27.64 39.68 1.31
CA ILE A 421 27.72 40.82 0.39
C ILE A 421 26.40 41.59 0.56
N PRO A 422 26.43 42.88 0.91
CA PRO A 422 25.22 43.67 1.04
C PRO A 422 24.56 43.88 -0.32
N GLU A 423 23.23 43.72 -0.34
CA GLU A 423 22.35 44.21 -1.39
C GLU A 423 22.47 45.74 -1.46
N ASP A 424 22.86 46.27 -2.62
CA ASP A 424 22.33 47.50 -3.24
C ASP A 424 23.05 47.72 -4.57
N ASP A 425 22.30 47.58 -5.67
CA ASP A 425 22.17 48.57 -6.74
C ASP A 425 21.51 47.92 -7.96
N GLU A 426 20.23 48.28 -8.13
CA GLU A 426 19.51 48.18 -9.40
C GLU A 426 20.30 48.92 -10.48
N GLU A 427 20.47 48.31 -11.66
CA GLU A 427 20.48 49.09 -12.90
C GLU A 427 19.99 48.21 -14.07
N GLU A 428 18.86 48.64 -14.61
CA GLU A 428 18.28 48.23 -15.87
C GLU A 428 19.32 48.36 -17.00
N MET A 429 19.47 47.31 -17.82
CA MET A 429 20.04 47.50 -19.15
C MET A 429 19.35 46.58 -20.15
N GLU A 430 18.43 47.19 -20.89
CA GLU A 430 17.95 46.71 -22.18
C GLU A 430 19.13 46.36 -23.09
N CYS A 431 19.06 45.22 -23.77
CA CYS A 431 19.73 45.01 -25.04
C CYS A 431 18.80 44.26 -25.98
N ASP A 432 18.14 45.05 -26.81
CA ASP A 432 17.53 44.66 -28.07
C ASP A 432 18.64 44.31 -29.08
N ASN A 433 18.60 43.10 -29.66
CA ASN A 433 18.73 42.89 -31.10
C ASN A 433 18.76 41.40 -31.48
N SER A 434 17.69 41.02 -32.18
CA SER A 434 17.69 40.44 -33.53
C SER A 434 18.88 39.58 -34.03
N ILE A 435 18.51 38.51 -34.75
CA ILE A 435 19.26 37.71 -35.74
C ILE A 435 19.98 36.45 -35.19
N CYS A 436 19.45 35.24 -35.43
CA CYS A 436 19.79 34.46 -36.63
C CYS A 436 19.07 33.10 -36.68
N CYS A 437 18.61 32.75 -37.89
CA CYS A 437 17.97 31.49 -38.27
C CYS A 437 18.91 30.27 -38.20
N ILE A 438 18.35 29.07 -37.93
CA ILE A 438 18.15 27.94 -38.86
C ILE A 438 17.03 27.06 -38.29
#